data_AF-A0A969LNN2-F1
#
_entry.id   AF-A0A969LNN2-F1
#
_cell.length_a   1.000
_cell.length_b   1.000
_cell.length_c   1.000
_cell.angle_alpha   90.00
_cell.angle_beta   90.00
_cell.angle_gamma   90.00
#
_symmetry.space_group_name_H-M   'P 1'
#
loop_
_entity.id
_entity.type
_entity.pdbx_description
1 polymer ?
#
loop_
_entity_poly.entity_id
_entity_poly.type
_entity_poly.pdbx_seq_one_letter_code
_entity_poly.pdbx_strand_id
1 'polypeptide(L)'
;MVHAAASNGFPALVLNADFRPLSYYPLSLWNWQDTVKAVFLDRVNIVSEYDRFVRSPSFEMRIPSVVSLKTYVKPALYPAFTRFNVFLRDKFTCQYCGARDDLTFDHLIPRSRGGQTRWDNVVAACAPCNLTKGGHMPEHAG
;
A
#
# COMPACT_ATOMS: atom_id res chain seq x y z
N MET A 1 -3.81 -3.51 6.88
CA MET A 1 -2.51 -4.13 6.55
C MET A 1 -2.62 -4.63 5.11
N VAL A 2 -2.31 -3.78 4.14
CA VAL A 2 -2.28 -4.19 2.72
C VAL A 2 -0.96 -4.90 2.51
N HIS A 3 -0.97 -6.22 2.68
CA HIS A 3 0.10 -7.06 2.18
C HIS A 3 0.09 -6.92 0.66
N ALA A 4 1.07 -6.19 0.11
CA ALA A 4 1.52 -6.42 -1.25
C ALA A 4 2.15 -7.83 -1.25
N ALA A 5 1.30 -8.84 -1.37
CA ALA A 5 1.74 -10.22 -1.50
C ALA A 5 2.65 -10.28 -2.72
N ALA A 6 3.86 -10.81 -2.54
CA ALA A 6 4.77 -11.14 -3.62
C ALA A 6 3.98 -11.82 -4.75
N SER A 7 3.99 -11.20 -5.92
CA SER A 7 3.14 -11.58 -7.04
C SER A 7 3.50 -12.98 -7.52
N ASN A 8 2.63 -13.95 -7.26
CA ASN A 8 2.53 -15.14 -8.08
C ASN A 8 2.11 -14.69 -9.49
N GLY A 9 3.08 -14.39 -10.36
CA GLY A 9 3.04 -14.32 -11.83
C GLY A 9 2.03 -13.42 -12.58
N PHE A 10 0.86 -13.11 -12.02
CA PHE A 10 -0.29 -12.60 -12.77
C PHE A 10 -1.14 -11.65 -11.90
N PRO A 11 -0.63 -10.46 -11.54
CA PRO A 11 -1.39 -9.50 -10.76
C PRO A 11 -2.53 -8.89 -11.59
N ALA A 12 -3.74 -8.80 -11.04
CA ALA A 12 -4.85 -8.14 -11.72
C ALA A 12 -5.01 -6.70 -11.24
N LEU A 13 -5.17 -5.76 -12.17
CA LEU A 13 -5.57 -4.40 -11.85
C LEU A 13 -7.05 -4.36 -11.49
N VAL A 14 -7.33 -3.84 -10.30
CA VAL A 14 -8.70 -3.70 -9.79
C VAL A 14 -9.12 -2.26 -9.94
N LEU A 15 -10.14 -2.06 -10.75
CA LEU A 15 -10.80 -0.80 -10.98
C LEU A 15 -12.08 -0.72 -10.14
N ASN A 16 -12.47 0.49 -9.81
CA ASN A 16 -13.76 0.80 -9.25
C ASN A 16 -14.87 0.65 -10.32
N ALA A 17 -16.13 0.79 -9.93
CA ALA A 17 -17.28 0.66 -10.83
C ALA A 17 -17.32 1.71 -11.94
N ASP A 18 -16.61 2.83 -11.78
CA ASP A 18 -16.40 3.88 -12.80
C ASP A 18 -15.14 3.68 -13.64
N PHE A 19 -14.53 2.48 -13.57
CA PHE A 19 -13.32 2.09 -14.29
C PHE A 19 -12.06 2.90 -13.93
N ARG A 20 -12.07 3.62 -12.80
CA ARG A 20 -10.86 4.27 -12.26
C ARG A 20 -10.15 3.36 -11.25
N PRO A 21 -8.81 3.42 -11.12
CA PRO A 21 -8.11 2.66 -10.08
C PRO A 21 -8.62 3.00 -8.67
N LEU A 22 -8.73 2.00 -7.80
CA LEU A 22 -9.08 2.22 -6.39
C LEU A 22 -7.96 2.93 -5.63
N SER A 23 -6.72 2.67 -6.02
CA SER A 23 -5.52 3.31 -5.49
C SER A 23 -4.52 3.55 -6.63
N TYR A 24 -3.88 4.72 -6.64
CA TYR A 24 -2.85 5.06 -7.62
C TYR A 24 -1.44 4.69 -7.14
N TYR A 25 -1.20 4.71 -5.84
CA TYR A 25 0.10 4.35 -5.26
C TYR A 25 -0.06 3.76 -3.83
N PRO A 26 0.18 2.45 -3.64
CA PRO A 26 0.46 1.48 -4.68
C PRO A 26 -0.77 1.30 -5.59
N LEU A 27 -0.56 0.90 -6.84
CA LEU A 27 -1.67 0.54 -7.72
C LEU A 27 -2.54 -0.53 -7.07
N SER A 28 -3.86 -0.44 -7.26
CA SER A 28 -4.82 -1.41 -6.74
C SER A 28 -4.70 -2.75 -7.46
N LEU A 29 -3.74 -3.56 -7.04
CA LEU A 29 -3.44 -4.87 -7.59
C LEU A 29 -3.93 -5.97 -6.64
N TRP A 30 -4.59 -6.98 -7.19
CA TRP A 30 -4.86 -8.25 -6.50
C TRP A 30 -4.00 -9.36 -7.10
N ASN A 31 -3.70 -10.39 -6.31
CA ASN A 31 -3.16 -11.62 -6.88
C ASN A 31 -4.27 -12.33 -7.70
N TRP A 32 -3.85 -13.20 -8.63
CA TRP A 32 -4.81 -13.87 -9.50
C TRP A 32 -5.79 -14.77 -8.74
N GLN A 33 -5.38 -15.38 -7.61
CA GLN A 33 -6.26 -16.25 -6.82
C GLN A 33 -7.45 -15.47 -6.23
N ASP A 34 -7.18 -14.30 -5.62
CA ASP A 34 -8.22 -13.41 -5.10
C ASP A 34 -9.10 -12.85 -6.22
N THR A 35 -8.52 -12.59 -7.38
CA THR A 35 -9.25 -12.12 -8.56
C THR A 35 -10.20 -13.18 -9.10
N VAL A 36 -9.74 -14.41 -9.27
CA VAL A 36 -10.56 -15.56 -9.66
C VAL A 36 -11.67 -15.78 -8.64
N LYS A 37 -11.35 -15.77 -7.34
CA LYS A 37 -12.34 -15.85 -6.27
C LYS A 37 -13.42 -14.77 -6.39
N ALA A 38 -13.04 -13.53 -6.71
CA ALA A 38 -13.99 -12.44 -6.87
C ALA A 38 -14.89 -12.60 -8.11
N VAL A 39 -14.38 -13.20 -9.19
CA VAL A 39 -15.18 -13.59 -10.37
C VAL A 39 -16.21 -14.65 -9.98
N PHE A 40 -15.79 -15.72 -9.29
CA PHE A 40 -16.72 -16.78 -8.84
C PHE A 40 -17.79 -16.29 -7.87
N LEU A 41 -17.46 -15.29 -7.04
CA LEU A 41 -18.41 -14.64 -6.14
C LEU A 41 -19.27 -13.57 -6.83
N ASP A 42 -19.15 -13.42 -8.15
CA ASP A 42 -19.88 -12.46 -8.98
C ASP A 42 -19.72 -10.99 -8.53
N ARG A 43 -18.56 -10.65 -7.95
CA ARG A 43 -18.30 -9.30 -7.37
C ARG A 43 -17.67 -8.32 -8.35
N VAL A 44 -17.14 -8.82 -9.46
CA VAL A 44 -16.39 -8.04 -10.44
C VAL A 44 -16.79 -8.39 -11.86
N ASN A 45 -16.58 -7.43 -12.77
CA ASN A 45 -16.61 -7.67 -14.21
C ASN A 45 -15.17 -7.88 -14.71
N ILE A 46 -14.97 -8.83 -15.63
CA ILE A 46 -13.69 -9.03 -16.30
C ILE A 46 -13.57 -7.99 -17.42
N VAL A 47 -12.49 -7.20 -17.39
CA VAL A 47 -12.20 -6.16 -18.40
C VAL A 47 -11.12 -6.64 -19.36
N SER A 48 -10.12 -7.35 -18.85
CA SER A 48 -9.03 -7.93 -19.64
C SER A 48 -8.51 -9.20 -18.99
N GLU A 49 -7.86 -10.05 -19.78
CA GLU A 49 -7.39 -11.37 -19.39
C GLU A 49 -5.96 -11.60 -19.88
N TYR A 50 -5.23 -12.48 -19.19
CA TYR A 50 -3.99 -13.05 -19.68
C TYR A 50 -4.27 -14.21 -20.63
N ASP A 51 -3.31 -14.53 -21.51
CA ASP A 51 -3.33 -15.78 -22.28
C ASP A 51 -2.80 -16.97 -21.45
N ARG A 52 -3.35 -17.10 -20.24
CA ARG A 52 -3.05 -18.18 -19.30
C ARG A 52 -4.35 -18.70 -18.72
N PHE A 53 -4.44 -20.01 -18.57
CA PHE A 53 -5.65 -20.66 -18.07
C PHE A 53 -5.44 -21.18 -16.64
N VAL A 54 -6.50 -21.08 -15.85
CA VAL A 54 -6.66 -21.83 -14.59
C VAL A 54 -7.72 -22.90 -14.81
N ARG A 55 -7.47 -24.10 -14.26
CA ARG A 55 -8.24 -25.30 -14.55
C ARG A 55 -8.58 -26.06 -13.29
N SER A 56 -9.74 -26.69 -13.29
CA SER A 56 -10.14 -27.81 -12.44
C SER A 56 -10.59 -28.97 -13.36
N PRO A 57 -10.83 -30.18 -12.83
CA PRO A 57 -11.31 -31.30 -13.65
C PRO A 57 -12.60 -31.01 -14.45
N SER A 58 -13.43 -30.05 -13.99
CA SER A 58 -14.72 -29.72 -14.59
C SER A 58 -14.84 -28.27 -15.05
N PHE A 59 -13.76 -27.48 -15.00
CA PHE A 59 -13.82 -26.04 -15.27
C PHE A 59 -12.51 -25.51 -15.83
N GLU A 60 -12.60 -24.56 -16.75
CA GLU A 60 -11.46 -23.82 -17.29
C GLU A 60 -11.86 -22.34 -17.47
N MET A 61 -10.96 -21.43 -17.11
CA MET A 61 -11.10 -20.00 -17.42
C MET A 61 -9.73 -19.37 -17.66
N ARG A 62 -9.71 -18.26 -18.40
CA ARG A 62 -8.53 -17.41 -18.48
C ARG A 62 -8.32 -16.64 -17.18
N ILE A 63 -7.06 -16.35 -16.86
CA ILE A 63 -6.73 -15.54 -15.68
C ILE A 63 -7.07 -14.08 -15.97
N PRO A 64 -7.91 -13.41 -15.17
CA PRO A 64 -8.19 -11.99 -15.37
C PRO A 64 -6.95 -11.13 -15.07
N SER A 65 -6.66 -10.16 -15.93
CA SER A 65 -5.57 -9.20 -15.79
C SER A 65 -6.07 -7.80 -15.38
N VAL A 66 -7.33 -7.48 -15.71
CA VAL A 66 -8.01 -6.27 -15.27
C VAL A 66 -9.46 -6.60 -14.94
N VAL A 67 -9.93 -6.15 -13.79
CA VAL A 67 -11.32 -6.31 -13.34
C VAL A 67 -11.88 -4.99 -12.84
N SER A 68 -13.20 -4.78 -12.97
CA SER A 68 -13.89 -3.66 -12.34
C SER A 68 -14.88 -4.16 -11.28
N LEU A 69 -14.96 -3.47 -10.14
CA LEU A 69 -15.97 -3.75 -9.13
C LEU A 69 -17.37 -3.50 -9.69
N LYS A 70 -18.35 -4.35 -9.33
CA LYS A 70 -19.76 -4.08 -9.67
C LYS A 70 -20.36 -2.95 -8.83
N THR A 71 -19.86 -2.76 -7.61
CA THR A 71 -20.34 -1.73 -6.68
C THR A 71 -19.32 -0.61 -6.56
N TYR A 72 -19.80 0.63 -6.64
CA TYR A 72 -18.95 1.81 -6.48
C TYR A 72 -18.42 1.93 -5.05
N VAL A 73 -17.10 2.05 -4.93
CA VAL A 73 -16.41 2.35 -3.68
C VAL A 73 -16.05 3.83 -3.67
N LYS A 74 -16.54 4.59 -2.69
CA LYS A 74 -16.18 6.00 -2.53
C LYS A 74 -14.73 6.12 -2.05
N PRO A 75 -13.83 6.80 -2.79
CA PRO A 75 -12.46 6.99 -2.35
C PRO A 75 -12.40 7.80 -1.05
N ALA A 76 -11.42 7.49 -0.20
CA ALA A 76 -11.15 8.29 0.99
C ALA A 76 -10.67 9.69 0.58
N LEU A 77 -11.16 10.72 1.25
CA LEU A 77 -10.73 12.11 1.02
C LEU A 77 -9.30 12.37 1.50
N TYR A 78 -8.85 11.62 2.51
CA TYR A 78 -7.54 11.79 3.14
C TYR A 78 -6.78 10.46 3.14
N PRO A 79 -5.46 10.49 2.87
CA PRO A 79 -4.63 9.29 2.95
C PRO A 79 -4.67 8.67 4.35
N ALA A 80 -4.80 7.35 4.41
CA ALA A 80 -4.72 6.61 5.66
C ALA A 80 -3.34 6.80 6.30
N PHE A 81 -3.28 7.05 7.61
CA PHE A 81 -2.02 7.11 8.33
C PHE A 81 -1.41 5.71 8.44
N THR A 82 -0.45 5.42 7.57
CA THR A 82 0.24 4.12 7.50
C THR A 82 1.73 4.35 7.28
N ARG A 83 2.56 3.35 7.63
CA ARG A 83 4.01 3.39 7.39
C ARG A 83 4.37 3.71 5.96
N PHE A 84 3.70 3.02 5.04
CA PHE A 84 3.89 3.25 3.62
C PHE A 84 3.56 4.69 3.21
N ASN A 85 2.42 5.25 3.65
CA ASN A 85 2.04 6.60 3.22
C ASN A 85 2.90 7.71 3.85
N VAL A 86 3.39 7.52 5.07
CA VAL A 86 4.37 8.44 5.68
C VAL A 86 5.70 8.37 4.92
N PHE A 87 6.18 7.17 4.60
CA PHE A 87 7.40 7.01 3.81
C PHE A 87 7.25 7.59 2.40
N LEU A 88 6.09 7.40 1.77
CA LEU A 88 5.79 7.99 0.47
C LEU A 88 5.82 9.52 0.52
N ARG A 89 5.17 10.14 1.51
CA ARG A 89 5.23 11.60 1.73
C ARG A 89 6.69 12.07 1.86
N ASP A 90 7.48 11.30 2.60
CA ASP A 90 8.89 11.56 2.90
C ASP A 90 9.84 11.03 1.81
N LYS A 91 9.30 10.69 0.62
CA LYS A 91 10.03 10.22 -0.56
C LYS A 91 10.96 9.02 -0.30
N PHE A 92 10.61 8.18 0.67
CA PHE A 92 11.44 7.07 1.16
C PHE A 92 12.85 7.55 1.51
N THR A 93 12.94 8.67 2.22
CA THR A 93 14.21 9.25 2.71
C THR A 93 14.09 9.61 4.18
N CYS A 94 15.19 9.44 4.93
CA CYS A 94 15.33 9.93 6.28
C CYS A 94 15.21 11.45 6.28
N GLN A 95 14.29 12.00 7.08
CA GLN A 95 14.07 13.44 7.15
C GLN A 95 15.16 14.19 7.93
N TYR A 96 16.11 13.47 8.53
CA TYR A 96 17.25 14.05 9.24
C TYR A 96 18.52 14.11 8.39
N CYS A 97 18.87 13.00 7.72
CA CYS A 97 20.15 12.88 6.99
C CYS A 97 20.02 12.55 5.50
N GLY A 98 18.80 12.27 4.99
CA GLY A 98 18.56 11.93 3.59
C GLY A 98 18.84 10.48 3.18
N ALA A 99 19.35 9.62 4.09
CA ALA A 99 19.56 8.19 3.81
C ALA A 99 18.26 7.50 3.38
N ARG A 100 18.35 6.46 2.55
CA ARG A 100 17.17 5.73 2.02
C ARG A 100 16.95 4.36 2.66
N ASP A 101 17.91 3.94 3.48
CA ASP A 101 18.03 2.56 3.94
C ASP A 101 17.61 2.50 5.41
N ASP A 102 17.09 1.34 5.81
CA ASP A 102 16.68 1.05 7.20
C ASP A 102 15.79 2.15 7.83
N LEU A 103 14.82 2.62 7.04
CA LEU A 103 13.89 3.66 7.47
C LEU A 103 12.91 3.13 8.51
N THR A 104 12.77 3.89 9.58
CA THR A 104 11.89 3.68 10.72
C THR A 104 10.93 4.86 10.89
N PHE A 105 10.00 4.73 11.83
CA PHE A 105 9.16 5.83 12.29
C PHE A 105 9.79 6.53 13.47
N ASP A 106 9.83 7.84 13.39
CA ASP A 106 10.20 8.68 14.51
C ASP A 106 9.15 9.77 14.74
N HIS A 107 8.97 10.10 16.02
CA HIS A 107 8.10 11.18 16.45
C HIS A 107 8.92 12.45 16.65
N LEU A 108 8.61 13.53 15.92
CA LEU A 108 9.31 14.82 16.06
C LEU A 108 9.31 15.29 17.51
N ILE A 109 8.13 15.36 18.13
CA ILE A 109 7.97 15.44 19.58
C ILE A 109 7.96 14.00 20.11
N PRO A 110 8.93 13.58 20.94
CA PRO A 110 8.95 12.23 21.49
C PRO A 110 7.69 11.89 22.26
N ARG A 111 7.28 10.61 22.23
CA ARG A 111 6.13 10.13 23.01
C ARG A 111 6.29 10.39 24.52
N SER A 112 7.51 10.30 25.04
CA SER A 112 7.85 10.61 26.43
C SER A 112 7.56 12.08 26.81
N ARG A 113 7.46 12.97 25.82
CA ARG A 113 7.11 14.39 25.96
C ARG A 113 5.69 14.72 25.49
N GLY A 114 4.82 13.70 25.36
CA GLY A 114 3.43 13.87 24.95
C GLY A 114 3.19 13.90 23.44
N GLY A 115 4.20 13.56 22.63
CA GLY A 115 4.06 13.49 21.18
C GLY A 115 3.01 12.48 20.72
N GLN A 116 2.10 12.92 19.85
CA GLN A 116 1.02 12.10 19.32
C GLN A 116 1.43 11.41 18.01
N THR A 117 0.85 10.25 17.73
CA THR A 117 1.02 9.56 16.44
C THR A 117 0.08 10.16 15.41
N ARG A 118 0.51 11.25 14.76
CA ARG A 118 -0.25 12.03 13.78
C ARG A 118 0.65 12.43 12.61
N TRP A 119 0.02 12.82 11.50
CA TRP A 119 0.70 13.21 10.27
C TRP A 119 1.76 14.30 10.45
N ASP A 120 1.49 15.28 11.30
CA ASP A 120 2.36 16.42 11.59
C ASP A 120 3.53 16.08 12.53
N ASN A 121 3.44 14.98 13.29
CA ASN A 121 4.43 14.64 14.31
C ASN A 121 5.23 13.36 14.00
N VAL A 122 4.93 12.63 12.92
CA VAL A 122 5.65 11.40 12.56
C VAL A 122 6.34 11.54 11.21
N VAL A 123 7.61 11.17 11.16
CA VAL A 123 8.48 11.23 9.97
C VAL A 123 9.22 9.92 9.74
N ALA A 124 9.69 9.72 8.52
CA ALA A 124 10.66 8.70 8.19
C ALA A 124 12.05 9.09 8.71
N ALA A 125 12.69 8.21 9.47
CA ALA A 125 14.05 8.40 9.98
C ALA A 125 14.82 7.10 9.86
N CYS A 126 16.06 7.11 9.36
CA CYS A 126 16.90 5.91 9.40
C CYS A 126 17.17 5.50 10.84
N ALA A 127 17.40 4.21 11.08
CA ALA A 127 17.64 3.70 12.43
C ALA A 127 18.77 4.44 13.18
N PRO A 128 19.92 4.81 12.56
CA PRO A 128 20.96 5.59 13.24
C PRO A 128 20.48 6.95 13.75
N CYS A 129 19.90 7.80 12.90
CA CYS A 129 19.45 9.13 13.31
C CYS A 129 18.31 9.05 14.33
N ASN A 130 17.40 8.07 14.18
CA ASN A 130 16.33 7.85 15.13
C ASN A 130 16.88 7.45 16.52
N LEU A 131 17.88 6.57 16.55
CA LEU A 131 18.56 6.17 17.77
C LEU A 131 19.31 7.34 18.42
N THR A 132 20.06 8.14 17.64
CA THR A 132 20.78 9.33 18.13
C THR A 132 19.81 10.34 18.76
N LYS A 133 18.67 10.60 18.12
CA LYS A 133 17.63 11.49 18.66
C LYS A 133 17.01 10.92 19.94
N GLY A 134 16.67 9.64 19.96
CA GLY A 134 16.03 8.98 21.11
C GLY A 134 14.84 9.78 21.66
N GLY A 135 14.91 10.11 22.96
CA GLY A 135 13.89 10.89 23.68
C GLY A 135 14.03 12.43 23.58
N HIS A 136 14.88 12.93 22.69
CA HIS A 136 15.16 14.35 22.50
C HIS A 136 14.37 14.95 21.32
N MET A 137 14.43 16.27 21.19
CA MET A 137 13.82 17.02 20.09
C MET A 137 14.58 16.79 18.77
N PRO A 138 13.98 17.06 17.59
CA PRO A 138 14.55 16.75 16.28
C PRO A 138 15.94 17.33 16.01
N GLU A 139 16.29 18.44 16.68
CA GLU A 139 17.60 19.09 16.63
C GLU A 139 18.76 18.17 17.07
N HIS A 140 18.46 17.09 17.79
CA HIS A 140 19.43 16.11 18.26
C HIS A 140 19.51 14.88 17.34
N ALA A 141 18.78 14.90 16.21
CA ALA A 141 18.90 13.89 15.17
C ALA A 141 19.99 14.27 14.17
N GLY A 142 20.71 13.27 13.66
CA GLY A 142 21.80 13.48 12.69
C GLY A 142 23.05 12.77 13.15
#